data_AF-A5DCD2-F1
#
_entry.id   AF-A5DCD2-F1
#
_cell.length_a   1.000
_cell.length_b   1.000
_cell.length_c   1.000
_cell.angle_alpha   90.00
_cell.angle_beta   90.00
_cell.angle_gamma   90.00
#
_symmetry.space_group_name_H-M   'P 1'
#
loop_
_entity.id
_entity.type
_entity.pdbx_description
1 polymer ?
#
loop_
_entity_poly.entity_id
_entity_poly.type
_entity_poly.pdbx_seq_one_letter_code
_entity_poly.pdbx_strand_id
1 'polypeptide(L)'
;MASTSGSQTEAKPITNATVSSEHRKKKLVRKNSGPNPLKYKIWLAGHLMSLIFGAISSGFQLLWLPNRYYINSISYRLSLLGSVMALGATFSHKFGLRFLPPPSTMVAQQNFQYLVLAFLWCFTFKSVFKLIPFLLISILQLGAHKKIGAIEKQSDFLASLIAYDELLLIVYLLLRTLFLRGWSGYQLVVFLVFYWLRILYNKETGNLFRSIVDRLDGKVQGKNEKVTHYWDKIKMFLDEKQQSEM
;
A
#
# COMPACT_ATOMS: atom_id res chain seq x y z
N MET A 1 64.73 -14.91 50.81
CA MET A 1 64.72 -13.88 49.75
C MET A 1 65.49 -14.47 48.57
N ALA A 2 64.99 -14.62 47.35
CA ALA A 2 63.81 -14.09 46.68
C ALA A 2 63.21 -15.16 45.75
N SER A 3 61.89 -15.26 45.73
CA SER A 3 61.08 -16.08 44.82
C SER A 3 60.98 -15.40 43.46
N THR A 4 61.50 -16.04 42.41
CA THR A 4 61.38 -15.57 41.03
C THR A 4 59.96 -15.85 40.52
N SER A 5 59.13 -14.81 40.42
CA SER A 5 57.81 -14.87 39.81
C SER A 5 57.96 -15.02 38.28
N GLY A 6 57.59 -16.18 37.76
CA GLY A 6 57.42 -16.39 36.33
C GLY A 6 56.21 -15.59 35.84
N SER A 7 56.45 -14.56 35.02
CA SER A 7 55.41 -13.84 34.29
C SER A 7 54.80 -14.78 33.24
N GLN A 8 53.62 -15.32 33.51
CA GLN A 8 52.81 -16.00 32.51
C GLN A 8 52.13 -14.95 31.63
N THR A 9 52.66 -14.74 30.43
CA THR A 9 52.04 -13.88 29.42
C THR A 9 50.77 -14.56 28.90
N GLU A 10 49.60 -14.07 29.30
CA GLU A 10 48.30 -14.50 28.75
C GLU A 10 48.29 -14.32 27.22
N ALA A 11 48.23 -15.44 26.49
CA ALA A 11 48.13 -15.43 25.04
C ALA A 11 46.76 -14.90 24.62
N LYS A 12 46.73 -13.73 23.95
CA LYS A 12 45.51 -13.12 23.41
C LYS A 12 44.79 -14.08 22.45
N PRO A 13 43.44 -14.14 22.47
CA PRO A 13 42.68 -15.06 21.62
C PRO A 13 42.93 -14.76 20.13
N ILE A 14 43.29 -15.79 19.37
CA ILE A 14 43.55 -15.71 17.94
C ILE A 14 42.22 -15.44 17.22
N THR A 15 42.07 -14.26 16.62
CA THR A 15 40.90 -13.87 15.82
C THR A 15 41.32 -13.66 14.37
N ASN A 16 40.37 -13.59 13.44
CA ASN A 16 40.68 -13.29 12.03
C ASN A 16 41.39 -11.94 11.82
N ALA A 17 41.43 -11.06 12.83
CA ALA A 17 42.18 -9.82 12.82
C ALA A 17 43.67 -10.00 13.16
N THR A 18 44.04 -11.05 13.90
CA THR A 18 45.42 -11.30 14.37
C THR A 18 46.17 -12.33 13.52
N VAL A 19 45.56 -12.83 12.46
CA VAL A 19 46.12 -13.86 11.57
C VAL A 19 46.36 -13.30 10.16
N SER A 20 47.47 -13.71 9.54
CA SER A 20 47.83 -13.39 8.15
C SER A 20 46.68 -13.73 7.20
N SER A 21 46.55 -12.95 6.12
CA SER A 21 45.43 -13.03 5.17
C SER A 21 45.18 -14.44 4.63
N GLU A 22 46.24 -15.25 4.49
CA GLU A 22 46.20 -16.62 3.96
C GLU A 22 45.52 -17.62 4.90
N HIS A 23 45.56 -17.40 6.22
CA HIS A 23 44.98 -18.32 7.21
C HIS A 23 43.66 -17.82 7.82
N ARG A 24 43.09 -16.72 7.29
CA ARG A 24 41.78 -16.22 7.73
C ARG A 24 40.68 -17.20 7.35
N LYS A 25 39.87 -17.62 8.32
CA LYS A 25 38.68 -18.43 8.06
C LYS A 25 37.68 -17.58 7.26
N LYS A 26 37.52 -17.88 5.96
CA LYS A 26 36.54 -17.23 5.10
C LYS A 26 35.14 -17.60 5.58
N LYS A 27 34.41 -16.64 6.14
CA LYS A 27 32.99 -16.82 6.47
C LYS A 27 32.24 -16.97 5.15
N LEU A 28 31.64 -18.14 4.93
CA LEU A 28 30.72 -18.35 3.81
C LEU A 28 29.51 -17.45 4.03
N VAL A 29 29.53 -16.28 3.41
CA VAL A 29 28.35 -15.42 3.34
C VAL A 29 27.44 -16.06 2.30
N ARG A 30 26.24 -16.45 2.72
CA ARG A 30 25.24 -16.99 1.81
C ARG A 30 25.04 -15.98 0.68
N LYS A 31 25.29 -16.39 -0.57
CA LYS A 31 25.01 -15.56 -1.73
C LYS A 31 23.54 -15.14 -1.63
N ASN A 32 23.28 -13.84 -1.59
CA ASN A 32 21.92 -13.34 -1.75
C ASN A 32 21.43 -13.85 -3.10
N SER A 33 20.55 -14.85 -3.06
CA SER A 33 19.88 -15.35 -4.24
C SER A 33 19.20 -14.14 -4.88
N GLY A 34 19.57 -13.82 -6.12
CA GLY A 34 18.98 -12.71 -6.87
C GLY A 34 17.45 -12.80 -6.93
N PRO A 35 16.78 -11.79 -7.49
CA PRO A 35 15.32 -11.75 -7.56
C PRO A 35 14.81 -13.06 -8.17
N ASN A 36 13.93 -13.75 -7.45
CA ASN A 36 13.37 -15.01 -7.93
C ASN A 36 12.67 -14.74 -9.28
N PRO A 37 13.14 -15.35 -10.39
CA PRO A 37 12.66 -15.00 -11.73
C PRO A 37 11.16 -15.28 -11.89
N LEU A 38 10.63 -16.27 -11.16
CA LEU A 38 9.19 -16.56 -11.17
C LEU A 38 8.39 -15.43 -10.52
N LYS A 39 8.84 -14.92 -9.36
CA LYS A 39 8.16 -13.81 -8.68
C LYS A 39 8.14 -12.56 -9.55
N TYR A 40 9.25 -12.28 -10.24
CA TYR A 40 9.34 -11.16 -11.17
C TYR A 40 8.35 -11.30 -12.34
N LYS A 41 8.29 -12.48 -12.96
CA LYS A 41 7.34 -12.75 -14.05
C LYS A 41 5.89 -12.60 -13.60
N ILE A 42 5.54 -13.10 -12.42
CA ILE A 42 4.21 -12.96 -11.82
C ILE A 42 3.89 -11.48 -11.58
N TRP A 43 4.84 -10.73 -11.01
CA TRP A 43 4.69 -9.30 -10.75
C TRP A 43 4.43 -8.51 -12.03
N LEU A 44 5.25 -8.74 -13.07
CA LEU A 44 5.12 -8.07 -14.36
C LEU A 44 3.81 -8.44 -15.06
N ALA A 45 3.48 -9.74 -15.11
CA ALA A 45 2.24 -10.23 -15.70
C ALA A 45 1.02 -9.65 -14.99
N GLY A 46 1.03 -9.59 -13.66
CA GLY A 46 -0.06 -9.02 -12.86
C GLY A 46 -0.31 -7.55 -13.16
N HIS A 47 0.75 -6.72 -13.24
CA HIS A 47 0.60 -5.30 -13.58
C HIS A 47 0.13 -5.10 -15.03
N LEU A 48 0.66 -5.87 -15.99
CA LEU A 48 0.19 -5.81 -17.38
C LEU A 48 -1.27 -6.23 -17.51
N MET A 49 -1.67 -7.31 -16.83
CA MET A 49 -3.05 -7.77 -16.77
C MET A 49 -3.98 -6.73 -16.15
N SER A 50 -3.56 -6.11 -15.04
CA SER A 50 -4.31 -5.03 -14.40
C SER A 50 -4.52 -3.85 -15.34
N LEU A 51 -3.47 -3.42 -16.05
CA LEU A 51 -3.54 -2.30 -17.00
C LEU A 51 -4.41 -2.60 -18.22
N ILE A 52 -4.17 -3.71 -18.91
CA ILE A 52 -4.86 -4.02 -20.16
C ILE A 52 -6.35 -4.25 -19.90
N PHE A 53 -6.68 -5.17 -18.99
CA PHE A 53 -8.08 -5.48 -18.72
C PHE A 53 -8.78 -4.36 -17.95
N GLY A 54 -8.05 -3.61 -17.12
CA GLY A 54 -8.59 -2.46 -16.41
C GLY A 54 -8.92 -1.31 -17.36
N ALA A 55 -8.05 -1.02 -18.35
CA ALA A 55 -8.33 -0.02 -19.38
C ALA A 55 -9.54 -0.42 -20.25
N ILE A 56 -9.63 -1.69 -20.65
CA ILE A 56 -10.80 -2.21 -21.38
C ILE A 56 -12.07 -2.04 -20.54
N SER A 57 -12.05 -2.47 -19.27
CA SER A 57 -13.23 -2.38 -18.40
C SER A 57 -13.64 -0.94 -18.11
N SER A 58 -12.67 -0.06 -17.86
CA SER A 58 -12.90 1.38 -17.66
C SER A 58 -13.49 2.01 -18.93
N GLY A 59 -12.97 1.68 -20.11
CA GLY A 59 -13.50 2.16 -21.39
C GLY A 59 -14.95 1.73 -21.62
N PHE A 60 -15.27 0.45 -21.37
CA PHE A 60 -16.65 -0.04 -21.46
C PHE A 60 -17.61 0.67 -20.49
N GLN A 61 -17.15 0.96 -19.28
CA GLN A 61 -17.98 1.63 -18.27
C GLN A 61 -18.14 3.13 -18.54
N LEU A 62 -17.09 3.81 -19.01
CA LEU A 62 -17.10 5.24 -19.30
C LEU A 62 -17.90 5.57 -20.56
N LEU A 63 -17.81 4.72 -21.58
CA LEU A 63 -18.54 4.87 -22.85
C LEU A 63 -19.93 4.22 -22.82
N TRP A 64 -20.39 3.74 -21.66
CA TRP A 64 -21.66 2.99 -21.49
C TRP A 64 -21.89 1.90 -22.54
N LEU A 65 -20.83 1.19 -22.93
CA LEU A 65 -20.93 0.14 -23.94
C LEU A 65 -21.73 -1.05 -23.42
N PRO A 66 -22.57 -1.68 -24.27
CA PRO A 66 -23.34 -2.84 -23.87
C PRO A 66 -22.40 -4.00 -23.52
N ASN A 67 -22.64 -4.65 -22.37
CA ASN A 67 -21.85 -5.78 -21.90
C ASN A 67 -22.21 -7.07 -22.65
N ARG A 68 -22.05 -7.08 -23.98
CA ARG A 68 -22.20 -8.29 -24.81
C ARG A 68 -21.10 -9.30 -24.46
N TYR A 69 -21.45 -10.58 -24.44
CA TYR A 69 -20.54 -11.69 -24.09
C TYR A 69 -19.80 -11.55 -22.76
N TYR A 70 -20.33 -10.76 -21.81
CA TYR A 70 -19.72 -10.54 -20.51
C TYR A 70 -18.28 -9.97 -20.55
N ILE A 71 -17.85 -9.35 -21.66
CA ILE A 71 -16.48 -8.87 -21.86
C ILE A 71 -16.07 -7.91 -20.72
N ASN A 72 -16.90 -6.91 -20.42
CA ASN A 72 -16.62 -5.98 -19.33
C ASN A 72 -16.58 -6.70 -17.97
N SER A 73 -17.43 -7.72 -17.77
CA SER A 73 -17.43 -8.51 -16.53
C SER A 73 -16.14 -9.27 -16.29
N ILE A 74 -15.65 -9.93 -17.33
CA ILE A 74 -14.44 -10.74 -17.28
C ILE A 74 -13.23 -9.83 -17.16
N SER A 75 -13.13 -8.79 -17.99
CA SER A 75 -12.04 -7.81 -17.93
C SER A 75 -11.95 -7.12 -16.56
N TYR A 76 -13.09 -6.75 -15.95
CA TYR A 76 -13.11 -6.19 -14.59
C TYR A 76 -12.45 -7.13 -13.57
N ARG A 77 -12.85 -8.41 -13.56
CA ARG A 77 -12.34 -9.41 -12.61
C ARG A 77 -10.88 -9.76 -12.89
N LEU A 78 -10.50 -9.88 -14.17
CA LEU A 78 -9.11 -10.14 -14.57
C LEU A 78 -8.19 -8.98 -14.20
N SER A 79 -8.65 -7.73 -14.29
CA SER A 79 -7.87 -6.57 -13.86
C SER A 79 -7.56 -6.63 -12.37
N LEU A 80 -8.58 -6.89 -11.54
CA LEU A 80 -8.42 -7.02 -10.09
C LEU A 80 -7.56 -8.24 -9.71
N LEU A 81 -7.75 -9.37 -10.38
CA LEU A 81 -6.91 -10.55 -10.19
C LEU A 81 -5.44 -10.26 -10.53
N GLY A 82 -5.19 -9.52 -11.60
CA GLY A 82 -3.86 -9.02 -11.96
C GLY A 82 -3.25 -8.17 -10.85
N SER A 83 -4.03 -7.25 -10.25
CA SER A 83 -3.59 -6.45 -9.10
C SER A 83 -3.28 -7.30 -7.87
N VAL A 84 -4.08 -8.34 -7.59
CA VAL A 84 -3.82 -9.29 -6.50
C VAL A 84 -2.50 -10.03 -6.75
N MET A 85 -2.25 -10.51 -7.97
CA MET A 85 -1.00 -11.17 -8.33
C MET A 85 0.22 -10.24 -8.18
N ALA A 86 0.11 -9.01 -8.68
CA ALA A 86 1.19 -8.03 -8.64
C ALA A 86 1.53 -7.60 -7.21
N LEU A 87 0.53 -7.16 -6.44
CA LEU A 87 0.71 -6.72 -5.06
C LEU A 87 1.11 -7.89 -4.15
N GLY A 88 0.58 -9.09 -4.41
CA GLY A 88 0.98 -10.32 -3.71
C GLY A 88 2.45 -10.68 -3.98
N ALA A 89 2.92 -10.53 -5.22
CA ALA A 89 4.32 -10.72 -5.57
C ALA A 89 5.23 -9.68 -4.91
N THR A 90 4.83 -8.40 -4.89
CA THR A 90 5.55 -7.32 -4.16
C THR A 90 5.63 -7.63 -2.67
N PHE A 91 4.51 -8.04 -2.07
CA PHE A 91 4.45 -8.36 -0.65
C PHE A 91 5.31 -9.59 -0.30
N SER A 92 5.24 -10.64 -1.12
CA SER A 92 6.08 -11.85 -1.02
C SER A 92 7.56 -11.57 -1.24
N HIS A 93 7.90 -10.56 -2.04
CA HIS A 93 9.28 -10.11 -2.23
C HIS A 93 9.78 -9.31 -1.02
N LYS A 94 8.94 -8.43 -0.46
CA LYS A 94 9.31 -7.56 0.67
C LYS A 94 9.51 -8.31 1.98
N PHE A 95 8.64 -9.25 2.32
CA PHE A 95 8.69 -9.95 3.62
C PHE A 95 9.09 -11.42 3.52
N GLY A 96 8.91 -12.03 2.35
CA GLY A 96 8.96 -13.48 2.23
C GLY A 96 7.73 -14.16 2.85
N LEU A 97 7.40 -15.36 2.38
CA LEU A 97 6.22 -16.09 2.86
C LEU A 97 6.45 -16.83 4.19
N ARG A 98 7.71 -16.89 4.66
CA ARG A 98 8.10 -17.66 5.85
C ARG A 98 8.19 -16.82 7.11
N PHE A 99 8.41 -15.51 6.99
CA PHE A 99 8.56 -14.57 8.11
C PHE A 99 7.66 -13.36 7.85
N LEU A 100 6.36 -13.58 8.03
CA LEU A 100 5.37 -12.53 7.89
C LEU A 100 5.42 -11.60 9.11
N PRO A 101 5.37 -10.27 8.91
CA PRO A 101 5.21 -9.33 10.01
C PRO A 101 3.91 -9.57 10.79
N PRO A 102 3.80 -9.05 12.02
CA PRO A 102 2.54 -9.07 12.75
C PRO A 102 1.40 -8.45 11.91
N PRO A 103 0.16 -9.00 11.95
CA PRO A 103 -0.95 -8.53 11.11
C PRO A 103 -1.24 -7.02 11.24
N SER A 104 -1.03 -6.44 12.42
CA SER A 104 -1.14 -4.99 12.65
C SER A 104 -0.22 -4.18 11.74
N THR A 105 1.04 -4.59 11.63
CA THR A 105 2.03 -3.94 10.76
C THR A 105 1.79 -4.19 9.28
N MET A 106 1.10 -5.29 8.93
CA MET A 106 0.69 -5.57 7.56
C MET A 106 -0.46 -4.65 7.15
N VAL A 107 -1.47 -4.53 7.99
CA VAL A 107 -2.66 -3.69 7.78
C VAL A 107 -2.30 -2.20 7.68
N ALA A 108 -1.24 -1.74 8.35
CA ALA A 108 -0.72 -0.37 8.19
C ALA A 108 -0.11 -0.10 6.80
N GLN A 109 0.31 -1.13 6.05
CA GLN A 109 0.98 -0.94 4.77
C GLN A 109 -0.01 -0.76 3.62
N GLN A 110 0.15 0.33 2.88
CA GLN A 110 -0.69 0.68 1.74
C GLN A 110 -0.80 -0.45 0.68
N ASN A 111 0.31 -1.11 0.33
CA ASN A 111 0.30 -2.23 -0.64
C ASN A 111 -0.56 -3.41 -0.15
N PHE A 112 -0.53 -3.71 1.15
CA PHE A 112 -1.34 -4.78 1.73
C PHE A 112 -2.80 -4.39 1.82
N GLN A 113 -3.10 -3.14 2.19
CA GLN A 113 -4.46 -2.61 2.17
C GLN A 113 -5.07 -2.78 0.76
N TYR A 114 -4.38 -2.32 -0.30
CA TYR A 114 -4.83 -2.49 -1.68
C TYR A 114 -4.92 -3.96 -2.12
N LEU A 115 -4.05 -4.84 -1.62
CA LEU A 115 -4.14 -6.28 -1.92
C LEU A 115 -5.45 -6.88 -1.38
N VAL A 116 -5.76 -6.66 -0.10
CA VAL A 116 -7.00 -7.15 0.54
C VAL A 116 -8.22 -6.58 -0.15
N LEU A 117 -8.16 -5.28 -0.43
CA LEU A 117 -9.18 -4.54 -1.11
C LEU A 117 -9.43 -5.07 -2.53
N ALA A 118 -8.38 -5.29 -3.35
CA ALA A 118 -8.49 -5.90 -4.69
C ALA A 118 -9.16 -7.27 -4.63
N PHE A 119 -8.77 -8.09 -3.66
CA PHE A 119 -9.36 -9.40 -3.45
C PHE A 119 -10.85 -9.30 -3.09
N LEU A 120 -11.23 -8.40 -2.18
CA LEU A 120 -12.62 -8.16 -1.81
C LEU A 120 -13.43 -7.69 -3.03
N TRP A 121 -12.87 -6.77 -3.83
CA TRP A 121 -13.59 -6.23 -4.97
C TRP A 121 -13.89 -7.25 -6.07
N CYS A 122 -13.08 -8.31 -6.19
CA CYS A 122 -13.34 -9.42 -7.11
C CYS A 122 -14.73 -10.04 -6.94
N PHE A 123 -15.29 -10.02 -5.72
CA PHE A 123 -16.59 -10.65 -5.41
C PHE A 123 -17.74 -9.66 -5.34
N THR A 124 -17.50 -8.38 -5.64
CA THR A 124 -18.50 -7.32 -5.44
C THR A 124 -18.93 -6.71 -6.76
N PHE A 125 -19.85 -5.75 -6.70
CA PHE A 125 -20.32 -5.08 -7.90
C PHE A 125 -19.21 -4.25 -8.57
N LYS A 126 -19.33 -4.09 -9.89
CA LYS A 126 -18.37 -3.37 -10.73
C LYS A 126 -18.52 -1.86 -10.58
N SER A 127 -17.40 -1.16 -10.46
CA SER A 127 -17.35 0.30 -10.50
C SER A 127 -15.98 0.76 -10.98
N VAL A 128 -15.95 1.80 -11.81
CA VAL A 128 -14.71 2.42 -12.32
C VAL A 128 -13.86 2.97 -11.18
N PHE A 129 -14.48 3.62 -10.19
CA PHE A 129 -13.79 4.16 -9.01
C PHE A 129 -13.07 3.09 -8.19
N LYS A 130 -13.50 1.82 -8.28
CA LYS A 130 -12.76 0.73 -7.64
C LYS A 130 -11.51 0.31 -8.41
N LEU A 131 -11.45 0.57 -9.73
CA LEU A 131 -10.34 0.16 -10.61
C LEU A 131 -9.25 1.23 -10.73
N ILE A 132 -9.62 2.51 -10.67
CA ILE A 132 -8.70 3.64 -10.89
C ILE A 132 -7.45 3.53 -10.00
N PRO A 133 -7.54 3.26 -8.68
CA PRO A 133 -6.35 3.18 -7.83
C PRO A 133 -5.39 2.09 -8.30
N PHE A 134 -5.91 0.93 -8.72
CA PHE A 134 -5.11 -0.20 -9.17
C PHE A 134 -4.43 0.04 -10.52
N LEU A 135 -5.10 0.74 -11.42
CA LEU A 135 -4.54 1.18 -12.68
C LEU A 135 -3.38 2.14 -12.44
N LEU A 136 -3.60 3.18 -11.62
CA LEU A 136 -2.58 4.17 -11.29
C LEU A 136 -1.37 3.55 -10.58
N ILE A 137 -1.61 2.65 -9.62
CA ILE A 137 -0.55 1.87 -8.96
C ILE A 137 0.25 1.06 -9.99
N SER A 138 -0.42 0.41 -10.94
CA SER A 138 0.27 -0.39 -11.96
C SER A 138 1.10 0.48 -12.92
N ILE A 139 0.60 1.66 -13.28
CA ILE A 139 1.38 2.65 -14.06
C ILE A 139 2.60 3.09 -13.26
N LEU A 140 2.43 3.44 -11.98
CA LEU A 140 3.51 3.93 -11.13
C LEU A 140 4.60 2.85 -10.91
N GLN A 141 4.19 1.62 -10.63
CA GLN A 141 5.10 0.50 -10.39
C GLN A 141 5.90 0.11 -11.65
N LEU A 142 5.24 0.03 -12.81
CA LEU A 142 5.93 -0.24 -14.07
C LEU A 142 6.80 0.93 -14.52
N GLY A 143 6.32 2.17 -14.34
CA GLY A 143 7.04 3.40 -14.64
C GLY A 143 8.33 3.52 -13.84
N ALA A 144 8.27 3.31 -12.53
CA ALA A 144 9.43 3.31 -11.64
C ALA A 144 10.42 2.18 -11.98
N HIS A 145 9.93 0.97 -12.28
CA HIS A 145 10.80 -0.14 -12.67
C HIS A 145 11.52 0.11 -14.00
N LYS A 146 10.83 0.71 -14.98
CA LYS A 146 11.39 1.01 -16.31
C LYS A 146 12.08 2.38 -16.37
N LYS A 147 12.09 3.14 -15.29
CA LYS A 147 12.64 4.51 -15.19
C LYS A 147 12.11 5.43 -16.29
N ILE A 148 10.79 5.40 -16.50
CA ILE A 148 10.14 6.23 -17.51
C ILE A 148 10.03 7.64 -16.95
N GLY A 149 10.91 8.55 -17.42
CA GLY A 149 11.02 9.91 -16.87
C GLY A 149 9.71 10.72 -16.91
N ALA A 150 8.79 10.44 -17.84
CA ALA A 150 7.48 11.10 -17.86
C ALA A 150 6.58 10.71 -16.67
N ILE A 151 6.61 9.43 -16.27
CA ILE A 151 5.81 8.92 -15.15
C ILE A 151 6.45 9.33 -13.82
N GLU A 152 7.79 9.30 -13.73
CA GLU A 152 8.50 9.72 -12.52
C GLU A 152 8.23 11.19 -12.17
N LYS A 153 8.25 12.08 -13.19
CA LYS A 153 7.91 13.50 -13.01
C LYS A 153 6.47 13.73 -12.55
N GLN A 154 5.54 12.85 -12.91
CA GLN A 154 4.13 12.94 -12.56
C GLN A 154 3.75 12.03 -11.38
N SER A 155 4.73 11.38 -10.73
CA SER A 155 4.46 10.38 -9.70
C SER A 155 3.67 10.95 -8.52
N ASP A 156 4.03 12.14 -8.06
CA ASP A 156 3.32 12.85 -6.99
C ASP A 156 1.87 13.18 -7.41
N PHE A 157 1.68 13.66 -8.64
CA PHE A 157 0.35 13.92 -9.18
C PHE A 157 -0.51 12.65 -9.27
N LEU A 158 0.06 11.52 -9.72
CA LEU A 158 -0.63 10.23 -9.77
C LEU A 158 -0.98 9.74 -8.36
N ALA A 159 -0.10 9.96 -7.36
CA ALA A 159 -0.37 9.62 -5.98
C ALA A 159 -1.50 10.46 -5.37
N SER A 160 -1.50 11.77 -5.62
CA SER A 160 -2.61 12.65 -5.22
C SER A 160 -3.91 12.23 -5.90
N LEU A 161 -3.88 11.87 -7.18
CA LEU A 161 -5.05 11.41 -7.93
C LEU A 161 -5.66 10.13 -7.33
N ILE A 162 -4.82 9.21 -6.86
CA ILE A 162 -5.29 8.04 -6.11
C ILE A 162 -6.05 8.48 -4.85
N ALA A 163 -5.51 9.42 -4.07
CA ALA A 163 -6.14 9.86 -2.84
C ALA A 163 -7.46 10.63 -3.09
N TYR A 164 -7.57 11.40 -4.18
CA TYR A 164 -8.83 12.00 -4.61
C TYR A 164 -9.88 10.97 -5.05
N ASP A 165 -9.46 9.95 -5.82
CA ASP A 165 -10.36 8.87 -6.23
C ASP A 165 -10.90 8.09 -5.02
N GLU A 166 -10.10 7.92 -3.97
CA GLU A 166 -10.54 7.28 -2.73
C GLU A 166 -11.64 8.07 -2.00
N LEU A 167 -11.54 9.40 -1.97
CA LEU A 167 -12.61 10.25 -1.46
C LEU A 167 -13.89 10.13 -2.30
N LEU A 168 -13.75 10.13 -3.62
CA LEU A 168 -14.89 9.92 -4.52
C LEU A 168 -15.51 8.54 -4.33
N LEU A 169 -14.70 7.51 -4.09
CA LEU A 169 -15.15 6.15 -3.82
C LEU A 169 -15.94 6.09 -2.51
N ILE A 170 -15.55 6.83 -1.46
CA ILE A 170 -16.33 6.94 -0.21
C ILE A 170 -17.69 7.55 -0.50
N VAL A 171 -17.74 8.70 -1.18
CA VAL A 171 -19.00 9.38 -1.51
C VAL A 171 -19.89 8.46 -2.35
N TYR A 172 -19.33 7.80 -3.35
CA TYR A 172 -20.04 6.87 -4.21
C TYR A 172 -20.61 5.67 -3.43
N LEU A 173 -19.82 5.05 -2.55
CA LEU A 173 -20.27 3.94 -1.71
C LEU A 173 -21.31 4.39 -0.67
N LEU A 174 -21.17 5.60 -0.11
CA LEU A 174 -22.11 6.18 0.82
C LEU A 174 -23.46 6.43 0.16
N LEU A 175 -23.49 7.10 -0.99
CA LEU A 175 -24.73 7.32 -1.75
C LEU A 175 -25.40 5.99 -2.05
N ARG A 176 -24.64 4.99 -2.53
CA ARG A 176 -25.20 3.69 -2.84
C ARG A 176 -25.73 2.94 -1.60
N THR A 177 -25.08 3.12 -0.45
CA THR A 177 -25.53 2.56 0.83
C THR A 177 -26.79 3.26 1.33
N LEU A 178 -26.91 4.58 1.15
CA LEU A 178 -28.12 5.34 1.45
C LEU A 178 -29.30 4.88 0.62
N PHE A 179 -29.07 4.54 -0.66
CA PHE A 179 -30.05 3.90 -1.54
C PHE A 179 -30.23 2.38 -1.27
N LEU A 180 -29.71 1.86 -0.15
CA LEU A 180 -29.84 0.46 0.30
C LEU A 180 -29.52 -0.59 -0.79
N ARG A 181 -28.58 -0.28 -1.69
CA ARG A 181 -28.38 -1.07 -2.91
C ARG A 181 -27.34 -2.18 -2.71
N GLY A 182 -27.82 -3.33 -2.22
CA GLY A 182 -27.07 -4.58 -2.13
C GLY A 182 -25.96 -4.54 -1.09
N TRP A 183 -24.78 -5.07 -1.41
CA TRP A 183 -23.65 -5.22 -0.49
C TRP A 183 -22.84 -3.94 -0.21
N SER A 184 -23.29 -2.76 -0.64
CA SER A 184 -22.49 -1.52 -0.58
C SER A 184 -22.15 -1.08 0.84
N GLY A 185 -23.03 -1.32 1.83
CA GLY A 185 -22.78 -0.95 3.22
C GLY A 185 -21.57 -1.66 3.81
N TYR A 186 -21.46 -2.98 3.60
CA TYR A 186 -20.29 -3.74 4.02
C TYR A 186 -19.00 -3.22 3.38
N GLN A 187 -19.04 -2.91 2.07
CA GLN A 187 -17.88 -2.37 1.37
C GLN A 187 -17.46 -1.01 1.90
N LEU A 188 -18.43 -0.15 2.23
CA LEU A 188 -18.17 1.15 2.81
C LEU A 188 -17.46 1.02 4.14
N VAL A 189 -17.95 0.16 5.04
CA VAL A 189 -17.33 -0.05 6.36
C VAL A 189 -15.90 -0.55 6.22
N VAL A 190 -15.67 -1.59 5.40
CA VAL A 190 -14.30 -2.12 5.20
C VAL A 190 -13.38 -1.06 4.59
N PHE A 191 -13.87 -0.30 3.61
CA PHE A 191 -13.08 0.75 2.99
C PHE A 191 -12.76 1.88 3.97
N LEU A 192 -13.71 2.29 4.82
CA LEU A 192 -13.51 3.33 5.84
C LEU A 192 -12.46 2.93 6.88
N VAL A 193 -12.41 1.65 7.30
CA VAL A 193 -11.37 1.16 8.20
C VAL A 193 -9.98 1.32 7.57
N PHE A 194 -9.81 0.92 6.31
CA PHE A 194 -8.54 1.09 5.61
C PHE A 194 -8.22 2.55 5.32
N TYR A 195 -9.23 3.36 4.98
CA TYR A 195 -9.06 4.78 4.73
C TYR A 195 -8.65 5.52 6.00
N TRP A 196 -9.22 5.18 7.16
CA TRP A 196 -8.80 5.71 8.44
C TRP A 196 -7.31 5.45 8.69
N LEU A 197 -6.88 4.19 8.55
CA LEU A 197 -5.46 3.83 8.66
C LEU A 197 -4.60 4.61 7.66
N ARG A 198 -5.11 4.88 6.46
CA ARG A 198 -4.39 5.64 5.45
C ARG A 198 -4.22 7.12 5.82
N ILE A 199 -5.22 7.74 6.45
CA ILE A 199 -5.08 9.11 6.99
C ILE A 199 -3.96 9.18 8.03
N LEU A 200 -3.81 8.13 8.84
CA LEU A 200 -2.77 8.06 9.87
C LEU A 200 -1.37 7.89 9.27
N TYR A 201 -1.19 6.95 8.34
CA TYR A 201 0.14 6.51 7.87
C TYR A 201 0.59 7.10 6.52
N ASN A 202 -0.29 7.76 5.74
CA ASN A 202 0.03 8.30 4.41
C ASN A 202 -0.05 9.82 4.39
N LYS A 203 1.05 10.47 4.02
CA LYS A 203 1.18 11.94 3.98
C LYS A 203 0.20 12.60 3.01
N GLU A 204 0.05 12.06 1.80
CA GLU A 204 -0.85 12.63 0.78
C GLU A 204 -2.31 12.58 1.23
N THR A 205 -2.75 11.42 1.74
CA THR A 205 -4.13 11.25 2.22
C THR A 205 -4.39 12.08 3.49
N GLY A 206 -3.41 12.14 4.40
CA GLY A 206 -3.48 12.98 5.60
C GLY A 206 -3.59 14.46 5.28
N ASN A 207 -2.78 14.97 4.34
CA ASN A 207 -2.82 16.37 3.90
C ASN A 207 -4.15 16.74 3.22
N LEU A 208 -4.66 15.86 2.35
CA LEU A 208 -5.98 16.06 1.74
C LEU A 208 -7.09 16.05 2.80
N PHE A 209 -7.04 15.13 3.75
CA PHE A 209 -8.01 15.09 4.84
C PHE A 209 -7.98 16.38 5.68
N ARG A 210 -6.79 16.88 6.06
CA ARG A 210 -6.64 18.17 6.74
C ARG A 210 -7.26 19.31 5.96
N SER A 211 -6.98 19.41 4.66
CA SER A 211 -7.55 20.47 3.82
C SER A 211 -9.09 20.44 3.77
N ILE A 212 -9.69 19.25 3.88
CA ILE A 212 -11.14 19.08 3.97
C ILE A 212 -11.65 19.45 5.36
N VAL A 213 -10.97 19.00 6.42
CA VAL A 213 -11.27 19.35 7.81
C VAL A 213 -11.23 20.86 8.00
N ASP A 214 -10.19 21.54 7.54
CA ASP A 214 -10.03 23.00 7.66
C ASP A 214 -11.16 23.76 6.96
N ARG A 215 -11.57 23.31 5.76
CA ARG A 215 -12.71 23.89 5.03
C ARG A 215 -14.05 23.64 5.73
N LEU A 216 -14.20 22.51 6.41
CA LEU A 216 -15.38 22.17 7.19
C LEU A 216 -15.38 22.87 8.55
N ASP A 217 -14.22 23.19 9.09
CA ASP A 217 -14.07 23.80 10.41
C ASP A 217 -14.80 25.14 10.50
N GLY A 218 -14.61 25.99 9.48
CA GLY A 218 -15.33 27.26 9.37
C GLY A 218 -16.86 27.12 9.27
N LYS A 219 -17.38 25.93 8.93
CA LYS A 219 -18.84 25.65 8.88
C LYS A 219 -19.38 24.99 10.14
N VAL A 220 -18.53 24.36 10.95
CA VAL A 220 -18.92 23.59 12.14
C VAL A 220 -18.84 24.44 13.41
N GLN A 221 -17.89 25.38 13.50
CA GLN A 221 -17.63 26.22 14.69
C GLN A 221 -18.80 27.13 15.16
N GLY A 222 -19.95 27.14 14.48
CA GLY A 222 -21.10 27.96 14.86
C GLY A 222 -22.41 27.21 15.13
N LYS A 223 -22.45 25.86 15.08
CA LYS A 223 -23.73 25.14 15.05
C LYS A 223 -24.15 24.43 16.35
N ASN A 224 -23.24 23.85 17.14
CA ASN A 224 -23.61 23.13 18.38
C ASN A 224 -22.38 22.79 19.26
N GLU A 225 -22.40 23.15 20.56
CA GLU A 225 -21.32 22.92 21.52
C GLU A 225 -20.92 21.44 21.67
N LYS A 226 -21.90 20.52 21.60
CA LYS A 226 -21.62 19.07 21.64
C LYS A 226 -20.85 18.61 20.40
N VAL A 227 -21.20 19.14 19.23
CA VAL A 227 -20.54 18.79 17.98
C VAL A 227 -19.13 19.37 17.97
N THR A 228 -18.94 20.61 18.45
CA THR A 228 -17.64 21.24 18.60
C THR A 228 -16.71 20.44 19.52
N HIS A 229 -17.20 19.98 20.68
CA HIS A 229 -16.38 19.18 21.60
C HIS A 229 -15.90 17.84 20.98
N TYR A 230 -16.78 17.09 20.30
CA TYR A 230 -16.36 15.86 19.62
C TYR A 230 -15.45 16.14 18.42
N TRP A 231 -15.67 17.25 17.72
CA TRP A 231 -14.84 17.70 16.61
C TRP A 231 -13.43 18.05 17.05
N ASP A 232 -13.28 18.79 18.14
CA ASP A 232 -11.98 19.17 18.71
C ASP A 232 -11.22 17.94 19.23
N LYS A 233 -11.93 16.99 19.87
CA LYS A 233 -11.33 15.72 20.30
C LYS A 233 -10.78 14.91 19.12
N ILE A 234 -11.49 14.89 17.98
CA ILE A 234 -11.04 14.21 16.77
C ILE A 234 -9.79 14.91 16.19
N LYS A 235 -9.77 16.25 16.15
CA LYS A 235 -8.60 17.01 15.69
C LYS A 235 -7.38 16.78 16.56
N MET A 236 -7.53 16.91 17.88
CA MET A 236 -6.44 16.70 18.83
C MET A 236 -5.82 15.31 18.68
N PHE A 237 -6.65 14.28 18.55
CA PHE A 237 -6.18 12.91 18.32
C PHE A 237 -5.42 12.76 16.99
N LEU A 238 -5.91 13.42 15.93
CA LEU A 238 -5.28 13.37 14.61
C LEU A 238 -3.91 14.06 14.60
N ASP A 239 -3.83 15.24 15.21
CA ASP A 239 -2.60 16.04 15.30
C ASP A 239 -1.54 15.33 16.13
N GLU A 240 -1.91 14.75 17.29
CA GLU A 240 -1.02 13.97 18.14
C GLU A 240 -0.42 12.76 17.39
N LYS A 241 -1.26 12.02 16.67
CA LYS A 241 -0.79 10.85 15.90
C LYS A 241 0.10 11.22 14.73
N GLN A 242 -0.24 12.28 13.99
CA GLN A 242 0.56 12.69 12.84
C GLN A 242 1.86 13.39 13.23
N GLN A 243 1.92 14.06 14.39
CA GLN A 243 3.18 14.60 14.94
C GLN A 243 4.10 13.50 15.47
N SER A 244 3.56 12.41 16.00
CA SER A 244 4.36 11.28 16.49
C SER A 244 5.08 10.46 15.40
N GLU A 245 4.71 10.66 14.12
CA GLU A 245 5.32 9.99 12.96
C GLU A 245 6.17 10.92 12.06
N MET A 246 6.31 12.20 12.42
CA MET A 246 7.31 13.11 11.82
C MET A 246 8.64 13.01 12.57
#